data_AF-A0A9N7RRD5-F1
#
_entry.id   AF-A0A9N7RRD5-F1
#
_cell.length_a   1.000
_cell.length_b   1.000
_cell.length_c   1.000
_cell.angle_alpha   90.00
_cell.angle_beta   90.00
_cell.angle_gamma   90.00
#
_symmetry.space_group_name_H-M   'P 1'
#
loop_
_entity.id
_entity.type
_entity.pdbx_description
1 polymer ?
#
loop_
_entity_poly.entity_id
_entity_poly.type
_entity_poly.pdbx_seq_one_letter_code
_entity_poly.pdbx_strand_id
1 'polypeptide(L)'
;MVLLTFDFASKQFSFLDLPDSANRAAEFYTLHVAERDGSLATIIYPKFAEEKTFELWVRSHDGSWEWISTFCVPGVHKPLGFWTKDDLLFRGKGEYLILYHIVTQEVKHLNISDDLLRLEFVPCVESGFQLVGKSEFENKEV
;
A
#
# COMPACT_ATOMS: atom_id res chain seq x y z
N MET A 1 -5.85 -9.90 -8.10
CA MET A 1 -6.17 -8.60 -7.45
C MET A 1 -6.30 -7.55 -8.54
N VAL A 2 -6.98 -6.43 -8.28
CA VAL A 2 -7.09 -5.31 -9.23
C VAL A 2 -6.87 -4.00 -8.47
N LEU A 3 -6.29 -3.00 -9.13
CA LEU A 3 -6.19 -1.64 -8.61
C LEU A 3 -7.15 -0.75 -9.42
N LEU A 4 -8.24 -0.35 -8.78
CA LEU A 4 -9.24 0.54 -9.35
C LEU A 4 -8.90 1.98 -8.98
N THR A 5 -8.92 2.87 -9.96
CA THR A 5 -8.77 4.31 -9.76
C THR A 5 -10.05 5.02 -10.17
N PHE A 6 -10.27 6.18 -9.57
CA PHE A 6 -11.37 7.08 -9.90
C PHE A 6 -10.81 8.48 -10.10
N ASP A 7 -11.01 9.02 -11.30
CA ASP A 7 -10.68 10.41 -11.60
C ASP A 7 -11.89 11.29 -11.30
N PHE A 8 -11.76 12.19 -10.32
CA PHE A 8 -12.82 13.12 -9.94
C PHE A 8 -13.13 14.17 -11.01
N ALA A 9 -12.17 14.51 -11.88
CA ALA A 9 -12.36 15.50 -12.93
C ALA A 9 -13.19 14.93 -14.09
N SER A 10 -12.78 13.78 -14.63
CA SER A 10 -13.54 13.09 -15.69
C SER A 10 -14.72 12.27 -15.17
N LYS A 11 -14.77 11.99 -13.86
CA LYS A 11 -15.75 11.11 -13.18
C LYS A 11 -15.75 9.68 -13.74
N GLN A 12 -14.58 9.19 -14.15
CA GLN A 12 -14.43 7.87 -14.73
C GLN A 12 -13.62 6.94 -13.83
N PHE A 13 -13.98 5.67 -13.88
CA PHE A 13 -13.18 4.59 -13.30
C PHE A 13 -12.20 4.06 -14.33
N SER A 14 -11.00 3.73 -13.88
CA SER A 14 -10.02 3.06 -14.72
C SER A 14 -9.16 2.08 -13.91
N PHE A 15 -8.57 1.10 -14.59
CA PHE A 15 -7.75 0.09 -13.95
C PHE A 15 -6.26 0.41 -14.11
N LEU A 16 -5.52 0.33 -13.01
CA LEU A 16 -4.06 0.34 -13.03
C LEU A 16 -3.55 -1.10 -13.05
N ASP A 17 -2.47 -1.29 -13.79
CA ASP A 17 -1.65 -2.48 -13.68
C ASP A 17 -1.05 -2.60 -12.27
N LEU A 18 -0.72 -3.82 -11.88
CA LEU A 18 -0.14 -4.14 -10.59
C LEU A 18 1.33 -4.53 -10.75
N PRO A 19 2.16 -4.43 -9.69
CA PRO A 19 3.50 -5.00 -9.70
C PRO A 19 3.46 -6.50 -9.97
N ASP A 20 4.50 -7.06 -10.60
CA ASP A 20 4.55 -8.48 -10.97
C ASP A 20 4.30 -9.43 -9.79
N SER A 21 4.78 -9.07 -8.60
CA SER A 21 4.60 -9.83 -7.36
C SER A 21 3.14 -9.90 -6.89
N ALA A 22 2.29 -8.98 -7.33
CA ALA A 22 0.86 -8.98 -7.01
C ALA A 22 0.07 -10.04 -7.80
N ASN A 23 0.67 -10.65 -8.82
CA ASN A 23 0.08 -11.77 -9.56
C ASN A 23 0.11 -13.09 -8.78
N ARG A 24 0.70 -13.11 -7.57
CA ARG A 24 0.63 -14.26 -6.66
C ARG A 24 -0.81 -14.56 -6.25
N ALA A 25 -1.04 -15.81 -5.85
CA ALA A 25 -2.36 -16.29 -5.44
C ALA A 25 -2.95 -15.40 -4.34
N ALA A 26 -4.02 -14.68 -4.69
CA ALA A 26 -4.67 -13.70 -3.81
C ALA A 26 -5.27 -14.32 -2.54
N GLU A 27 -5.38 -15.65 -2.47
CA GLU A 27 -5.74 -16.37 -1.25
C GLU A 27 -4.65 -16.31 -0.18
N PHE A 28 -3.37 -16.25 -0.58
CA PHE A 28 -2.22 -16.26 0.32
C PHE A 28 -1.57 -14.89 0.50
N TYR A 29 -1.66 -14.03 -0.52
CA TYR A 29 -1.02 -12.71 -0.52
C TYR A 29 -2.06 -11.59 -0.55
N THR A 30 -1.69 -10.44 -0.01
CA THR A 30 -2.46 -9.21 -0.09
C THR A 30 -1.56 -8.04 -0.42
N LEU A 31 -2.16 -6.92 -0.79
CA LEU A 31 -1.50 -5.68 -1.15
C LEU A 31 -2.16 -4.55 -0.39
N HIS A 32 -1.32 -3.71 0.21
CA HIS A 32 -1.73 -2.45 0.79
C HIS A 32 -1.25 -1.30 -0.10
N VAL A 33 -2.16 -0.40 -0.45
CA VAL A 33 -1.83 0.82 -1.19
C VAL A 33 -1.38 1.89 -0.21
N ALA A 34 -0.32 2.60 -0.55
CA ALA A 34 0.20 3.71 0.25
C ALA A 34 0.69 4.84 -0.65
N GLU A 35 0.97 5.98 -0.05
CA GLU A 35 1.71 7.06 -0.68
C GLU A 35 3.12 7.11 -0.10
N ARG A 36 4.12 7.41 -0.95
CA ARG A 36 5.51 7.59 -0.56
C ARG A 36 6.15 8.68 -1.42
N ASP A 37 6.50 9.80 -0.81
CA ASP A 37 7.23 10.91 -1.44
C ASP A 37 6.56 11.41 -2.74
N GLY A 38 5.25 11.62 -2.67
CA GLY A 38 4.40 12.05 -3.79
C GLY A 38 4.05 10.95 -4.79
N SER A 39 4.55 9.73 -4.59
CA SER A 39 4.37 8.61 -5.52
C SER A 39 3.45 7.53 -4.96
N LEU A 40 2.74 6.84 -5.86
CA LEU A 40 1.92 5.70 -5.48
C LEU A 40 2.81 4.51 -5.11
N ALA A 41 2.59 3.94 -3.94
CA ALA A 41 3.33 2.79 -3.44
C ALA A 41 2.40 1.63 -3.12
N THR A 42 2.95 0.42 -3.14
CA THR A 42 2.28 -0.79 -2.70
C THR A 42 3.17 -1.64 -1.83
N ILE A 43 2.58 -2.27 -0.83
CA ILE A 43 3.25 -3.19 0.09
C ILE A 43 2.57 -4.54 -0.03
N ILE A 44 3.29 -5.54 -0.56
CA ILE A 44 2.77 -6.88 -0.83
C ILE A 44 3.32 -7.85 0.22
N TYR A 45 2.44 -8.65 0.82
CA TYR A 45 2.83 -9.52 1.95
C TYR A 45 1.87 -10.71 2.13
N PRO A 46 2.32 -11.79 2.80
CA PRO A 46 1.47 -12.94 3.09
C PRO A 46 0.41 -12.62 4.15
N LYS A 47 -0.81 -13.10 3.93
CA LYS A 47 -1.95 -12.90 4.85
C LYS A 47 -1.74 -13.62 6.18
N PHE A 48 -1.26 -14.86 6.14
CA PHE A 48 -1.35 -15.81 7.27
C PHE A 48 0.01 -16.23 7.88
N ALA A 49 1.09 -15.48 7.64
CA ALA A 49 2.39 -15.80 8.22
C ALA A 49 2.58 -15.20 9.63
N GLU A 50 3.24 -15.95 10.52
CA GLU A 50 3.63 -15.49 11.87
C GLU A 50 4.63 -14.33 11.79
N GLU A 51 5.67 -14.52 10.99
CA GLU A 51 6.63 -13.51 10.56
C GLU A 51 6.34 -13.19 9.09
N LYS A 52 6.07 -11.93 8.80
CA LYS A 52 5.68 -11.49 7.45
C LYS A 52 6.86 -10.81 6.78
N THR A 53 7.14 -11.26 5.55
CA THR A 53 7.99 -10.54 4.60
C THR A 53 7.13 -9.60 3.77
N PHE A 54 7.60 -8.36 3.63
CA PHE A 54 6.94 -7.29 2.91
C PHE A 54 7.80 -6.88 1.72
N GLU A 55 7.18 -6.79 0.56
CA GLU A 55 7.80 -6.25 -0.65
C GLU A 55 7.24 -4.85 -0.91
N LEU A 56 8.13 -3.86 -1.01
CA LEU A 56 7.78 -2.49 -1.33
C LEU A 56 8.02 -2.21 -2.80
N TRP A 57 6.97 -1.77 -3.48
CA TRP A 57 6.99 -1.33 -4.86
C TRP A 57 6.49 0.11 -4.96
N VAL A 58 7.13 0.92 -5.79
CA VAL A 58 6.73 2.31 -6.04
C VAL A 58 6.48 2.48 -7.53
N ARG A 59 5.40 3.19 -7.87
CA ARG A 59 5.07 3.51 -9.25
C ARG A 59 5.88 4.72 -9.67
N SER A 60 6.65 4.58 -10.74
CA SER A 60 7.45 5.65 -11.32
C SER A 60 6.57 6.57 -12.17
N HIS A 61 7.13 7.71 -12.59
CA HIS A 61 6.40 8.70 -13.40
C HIS A 61 6.04 8.21 -14.81
N ASP A 62 6.75 7.22 -15.36
CA ASP A 62 6.40 6.62 -16.65
C ASP A 62 5.25 5.59 -16.55
N GLY A 63 4.77 5.34 -15.34
CA GLY A 63 3.68 4.41 -15.05
C GLY A 63 4.13 2.98 -14.78
N SER A 64 5.43 2.67 -14.82
CA SER A 64 5.94 1.35 -14.44
C SER A 64 6.04 1.17 -12.92
N TRP A 65 6.08 -0.08 -12.47
CA TRP A 65 6.32 -0.43 -11.07
C TRP A 65 7.78 -0.80 -10.85
N GLU A 66 8.41 -0.15 -9.87
CA GLU A 66 9.79 -0.40 -9.48
C GLU A 66 9.84 -1.07 -8.11
N TRP A 67 10.58 -2.18 -8.01
CA TRP A 67 10.88 -2.82 -6.73
C TRP A 67 11.90 -1.98 -5.97
N ILE A 68 11.59 -1.65 -4.72
CA ILE A 68 12.48 -0.84 -3.87
C ILE A 68 13.20 -1.71 -2.84
N SER A 69 12.46 -2.54 -2.11
CA SER A 69 13.02 -3.28 -0.99
C SER A 69 12.14 -4.46 -0.58
N THR A 70 12.77 -5.39 0.13
CA THR A 70 12.11 -6.49 0.83
C THR A 70 12.58 -6.48 2.28
N PHE A 71 11.65 -6.48 3.22
CA PHE A 71 11.96 -6.42 4.65
C PHE A 71 10.99 -7.27 5.48
N CYS A 72 11.39 -7.63 6.69
CA CYS A 72 10.58 -8.41 7.62
C CYS A 72 10.26 -7.56 8.85
N VAL A 73 9.02 -7.61 9.31
CA VAL A 73 8.61 -6.93 10.55
C VAL A 73 7.97 -7.96 11.48
N PRO A 74 8.55 -8.23 12.66
CA PRO A 74 8.00 -9.20 13.60
C PRO A 74 6.74 -8.64 14.30
N GLY A 75 5.79 -9.52 14.61
CA GLY A 75 4.66 -9.18 15.47
C GLY A 75 3.61 -8.24 14.84
N VAL A 76 3.64 -8.02 13.52
CA VAL A 76 2.66 -7.16 12.84
C VAL A 76 1.52 -7.93 12.20
N HIS A 77 0.36 -7.28 12.11
CA HIS A 77 -0.82 -7.75 11.42
C HIS A 77 -0.87 -7.24 9.97
N LYS A 78 -0.84 -5.91 9.78
CA LYS A 78 -0.87 -5.25 8.47
C LYS A 78 -0.14 -3.89 8.48
N PRO A 79 0.43 -3.45 7.35
CA PRO A 79 0.85 -2.07 7.18
C PRO A 79 -0.38 -1.13 7.24
N LEU A 80 -0.12 0.11 7.59
CA LEU A 80 -1.12 1.18 7.63
C LEU A 80 -0.75 2.29 6.64
N GLY A 81 0.53 2.62 6.51
CA GLY A 81 1.01 3.62 5.56
C GLY A 81 2.39 4.15 5.97
N PHE A 82 2.93 5.06 5.15
CA PHE A 82 4.17 5.76 5.48
C PHE A 82 3.91 6.91 6.45
N TRP A 83 4.78 7.05 7.44
CA TRP A 83 4.87 8.24 8.28
C TRP A 83 5.89 9.23 7.74
N THR A 84 7.03 8.70 7.26
CA THR A 84 8.04 9.41 6.46
C THR A 84 8.41 8.52 5.27
N LYS A 85 9.30 8.96 4.38
CA LYS A 85 9.75 8.12 3.25
C LYS A 85 10.40 6.79 3.66
N ASP A 86 10.93 6.70 4.88
CA ASP A 86 11.65 5.53 5.38
C ASP A 86 10.98 4.90 6.62
N ASP A 87 10.00 5.58 7.22
CA ASP A 87 9.23 5.08 8.35
C ASP A 87 7.84 4.60 7.94
N LEU A 88 7.52 3.36 8.28
CA LEU A 88 6.23 2.72 8.05
C LEU A 88 5.48 2.49 9.35
N LEU A 89 4.18 2.76 9.32
CA LEU A 89 3.27 2.42 10.38
C LEU A 89 2.67 1.05 10.13
N PHE A 90 2.65 0.23 11.18
CA PHE A 90 2.03 -1.08 11.20
C PHE A 90 1.06 -1.19 12.35
N ARG A 91 -0.02 -1.94 12.12
CA ARG A 91 -0.81 -2.50 13.20
C ARG A 91 -0.12 -3.74 13.72
N GLY A 92 0.26 -3.74 15.00
CA GLY A 92 0.76 -4.91 15.72
C GLY A 92 -0.34 -5.95 15.99
N LYS A 93 0.04 -7.21 16.21
CA LYS A 93 -0.88 -8.32 16.56
C LYS A 93 -1.65 -8.10 17.88
N GLY A 94 -1.14 -7.26 18.77
CA GLY A 94 -1.80 -6.90 20.03
C GLY A 94 -2.55 -5.56 19.98
N GLU A 95 -2.98 -5.12 18.79
CA GLU A 95 -3.73 -3.88 18.61
C GLU A 95 -2.97 -2.63 19.13
N TYR A 96 -1.65 -2.64 18.98
CA TYR A 96 -0.80 -1.48 19.20
C TYR A 96 -0.19 -0.99 17.90
N LEU A 97 0.06 0.32 17.82
CA LEU A 97 0.73 0.92 16.68
C LEU A 97 2.25 0.71 16.76
N ILE A 98 2.86 0.27 15.66
CA ILE A 98 4.31 0.10 15.50
C ILE A 98 4.80 1.07 14.44
N LEU A 99 5.91 1.74 14.71
CA LEU A 99 6.72 2.46 13.73
C LEU A 99 7.93 1.60 13.37
N TYR A 100 8.15 1.39 12.09
CA TYR A 100 9.25 0.59 11.56
C TYR A 100 10.08 1.42 10.59
N HIS A 101 11.38 1.52 10.82
CA HIS A 101 12.29 2.21 9.92
C HIS A 101 12.91 1.21 8.93
N ILE A 102 12.70 1.39 7.63
CA ILE A 102 13.05 0.40 6.60
C ILE A 102 14.55 0.13 6.51
N VAL A 103 15.38 1.18 6.56
CA VAL A 103 16.83 1.04 6.37
C VAL A 103 17.53 0.45 7.60
N THR A 104 17.28 1.02 8.79
CA THR A 104 17.89 0.56 10.05
C THR A 104 17.20 -0.68 10.63
N GLN A 105 16.02 -1.02 10.14
CA GLN A 105 15.15 -2.08 10.65
C GLN A 105 14.73 -1.88 12.11
N GLU A 106 14.83 -0.66 12.62
CA GLU A 106 14.41 -0.32 13.97
C GLU A 106 12.89 -0.42 14.12
N VAL A 107 12.46 -1.04 15.21
CA VAL A 107 11.04 -1.22 15.57
C VAL A 107 10.76 -0.42 16.84
N LYS A 108 9.77 0.48 16.77
CA LYS A 108 9.30 1.27 17.91
C LYS A 108 7.82 1.06 18.15
N HIS A 109 7.48 0.66 19.37
CA HIS A 109 6.08 0.57 19.82
C HIS A 109 5.61 1.95 20.27
N LEU A 110 4.52 2.45 19.68
CA LEU A 110 4.04 3.82 19.93
C LEU A 110 3.09 3.94 21.13
N ASN A 111 2.80 2.83 21.85
CA ASN A 111 1.89 2.80 23.01
C ASN A 111 0.51 3.44 22.75
N ILE A 112 0.08 3.49 21.49
CA ILE A 112 -1.27 3.86 21.09
C ILE A 112 -2.05 2.56 20.94
N SER A 113 -2.99 2.35 21.85
CA SER A 113 -3.95 1.24 21.84
C SER A 113 -5.36 1.81 21.80
N ASP A 114 -6.12 1.43 20.80
CA ASP A 114 -7.57 1.64 20.74
C ASP A 114 -8.18 0.34 20.19
N ASP A 115 -9.50 0.28 19.96
CA ASP A 115 -10.12 -0.78 19.16
C ASP A 115 -9.64 -0.66 17.69
N LEU A 116 -8.38 -1.04 17.46
CA LEU A 116 -7.65 -0.88 16.20
C LEU A 116 -8.21 -1.78 15.09
N LEU A 117 -9.28 -2.55 15.36
CA LEU A 117 -10.12 -3.18 14.34
C LEU A 117 -10.54 -2.19 13.25
N ARG A 118 -10.65 -0.89 13.57
CA ARG A 118 -11.11 0.16 12.64
C ARG A 118 -10.06 1.19 12.23
N LEU A 119 -8.81 1.07 12.67
CA LEU A 119 -7.81 2.09 12.32
C LEU A 119 -7.43 1.96 10.84
N GLU A 120 -7.76 3.01 10.09
CA GLU A 120 -7.41 3.20 8.69
C GLU A 120 -6.56 4.47 8.57
N PHE A 121 -5.48 4.36 7.81
CA PHE A 121 -4.68 5.51 7.39
C PHE A 121 -5.02 5.78 5.94
N VAL A 122 -5.59 6.97 5.70
CA VAL A 122 -5.94 7.43 4.35
C VAL A 122 -4.94 8.53 3.99
N PRO A 123 -3.92 8.24 3.16
CA PRO A 123 -3.03 9.29 2.68
C PRO A 123 -3.82 10.26 1.79
N CYS A 124 -3.76 11.55 2.11
CA CYS A 124 -4.31 12.62 1.28
C CYS A 124 -3.15 13.46 0.77
N VAL A 125 -2.89 13.41 -0.53
CA VAL A 125 -1.80 14.14 -1.17
C VAL A 125 -2.35 14.88 -2.38
N GLU A 126 -2.03 16.17 -2.46
CA GLU A 126 -2.28 16.97 -3.65
C GLU A 126 -1.24 16.58 -4.71
N SER A 127 -1.71 15.99 -5.82
CA SER A 127 -0.86 15.65 -6.96
C SER A 127 -1.24 16.49 -8.18
N GLY A 128 -0.23 17.00 -8.88
CA GLY A 128 -0.37 17.67 -10.18
C GLY A 128 -0.39 16.71 -11.38
N PHE A 129 -0.31 15.41 -11.14
CA PHE A 129 -0.26 14.38 -12.18
C PHE A 129 -1.47 13.46 -12.11
N GLN A 130 -2.04 13.13 -13.27
CA GLN A 130 -3.13 12.18 -13.39
C GLN A 130 -2.61 10.75 -13.36
N LEU A 131 -3.23 9.90 -12.54
CA LEU A 131 -3.08 8.45 -12.66
C LEU A 131 -3.87 7.99 -13.88
N VAL A 132 -3.19 7.79 -15.01
CA VAL A 132 -3.82 7.30 -16.24
C VAL A 132 -3.92 5.79 -16.18
N GLY A 133 -5.09 5.26 -15.85
CA GLY A 133 -5.41 3.84 -15.96
C GLY A 133 -6.03 3.49 -17.31
N LYS A 134 -6.22 2.19 -17.56
CA LYS A 134 -6.95 1.67 -18.71
C LYS A 134 -8.45 1.68 -18.41
N SER A 135 -9.25 2.33 -19.25
CA SER A 135 -10.72 2.27 -19.15
C SER A 135 -11.24 1.06 -19.92
N GLU A 136 -12.10 0.25 -19.29
CA GLU A 136 -12.90 -0.78 -19.95
C GLU A 136 -14.38 -0.40 -20.07
N PHE A 137 -14.76 0.78 -19.57
CA PHE A 137 -16.12 1.29 -19.67
C PHE A 137 -16.21 2.23 -20.87
N GLU A 138 -16.40 1.67 -22.06
CA GLU A 138 -17.00 2.44 -23.14
C GLU A 138 -18.42 2.82 -22.71
N ASN A 139 -18.69 4.12 -22.64
CA ASN A 139 -20.06 4.62 -22.52
C ASN A 139 -20.86 4.08 -23.69
N LYS A 140 -21.59 2.98 -23.49
CA LYS A 140 -22.75 2.68 -24.31
C LYS A 140 -23.80 3.72 -23.93
N GLU A 141 -23.91 4.76 -24.74
CA GLU A 141 -25.05 5.66 -24.70
C GLU A 141 -26.33 4.79 -24.76
N VAL A 142 -27.18 4.93 -23.73
CA VAL A 142 -28.53 4.36 -23.67
C VAL A 142 -29.51 5.44 -24.03
#